data_AF-A0A953X5Q6-F1
#
_entry.id   AF-A0A953X5Q6-F1
#
_cell.length_a   1.000
_cell.length_b   1.000
_cell.length_c   1.000
_cell.angle_alpha   90.00
_cell.angle_beta   90.00
_cell.angle_gamma   90.00
#
_symmetry.space_group_name_H-M   'P 1'
#
loop_
_entity.id
_entity.type
_entity.pdbx_description
1 polymer ?
#
loop_
_entity_poly.entity_id
_entity_poly.type
_entity_poly.pdbx_seq_one_letter_code
_entity_poly.pdbx_strand_id
1 'polypeptide(L)'
;TVKAGTSGNVVSTPAKEGNFVKAGTLLCGLDVEARAARVKEAEAARDSARVDYEAAASLAAKGLGAANLATGAKAKLDAAGAALDAAKVEL
;
A
#
# COMPACT_ATOMS: atom_id res chain seq x y z
N THR A 1 -29.33 -6.08 -12.28
CA THR A 1 -28.82 -6.84 -11.11
C THR A 1 -27.31 -6.75 -11.10
N VAL A 2 -26.73 -5.86 -10.28
CA VAL A 2 -25.27 -5.78 -10.11
C VAL A 2 -24.87 -6.67 -8.93
N LYS A 3 -24.07 -7.70 -9.19
CA LYS A 3 -23.51 -8.58 -8.16
C LYS A 3 -22.22 -7.95 -7.65
N ALA A 4 -22.21 -7.52 -6.40
CA ALA A 4 -21.00 -7.14 -5.69
C ALA A 4 -20.20 -8.42 -5.36
N GLY A 5 -18.97 -8.50 -5.84
CA GLY A 5 -18.06 -9.63 -5.67
C GLY A 5 -17.11 -9.50 -4.48
N THR A 6 -17.44 -8.67 -3.49
CA THR A 6 -16.60 -8.54 -2.29
C THR A 6 -17.47 -8.20 -1.09
N SER A 7 -17.48 -9.12 -0.11
CA SER A 7 -18.19 -8.99 1.15
C SER A 7 -17.50 -7.95 2.07
N GLY A 8 -17.66 -6.68 1.75
CA GLY A 8 -17.18 -5.56 2.56
C GLY A 8 -18.35 -4.66 2.93
N ASN A 9 -18.59 -4.48 4.24
CA ASN A 9 -19.74 -3.79 4.79
C ASN A 9 -19.77 -2.31 4.34
N VAL A 10 -20.91 -1.86 3.79
CA VAL A 10 -21.09 -0.52 3.21
C VAL A 10 -21.41 0.47 4.35
N VAL A 11 -20.45 1.34 4.70
CA VAL A 11 -20.57 2.25 5.87
C VAL A 11 -21.13 3.65 5.53
N SER A 12 -21.47 3.97 4.28
CA SER A 12 -22.30 5.16 4.02
C SER A 12 -22.94 5.15 2.65
N THR A 13 -24.27 5.28 2.62
CA THR A 13 -25.07 5.53 1.41
C THR A 13 -25.65 6.94 1.46
N PRO A 14 -25.02 7.96 0.84
CA PRO A 14 -25.65 9.25 0.60
C PRO A 14 -26.51 9.24 -0.68
N ALA A 15 -26.94 8.07 -1.16
CA ALA A 15 -27.79 7.96 -2.36
C ALA A 15 -29.15 7.38 -1.97
N LYS A 16 -30.18 8.24 -1.95
CA LYS A 16 -31.58 7.78 -2.00
C LYS A 16 -31.77 6.98 -3.28
N GLU A 17 -32.38 5.80 -3.17
CA GLU A 17 -32.77 4.95 -4.29
C GLU A 17 -33.50 5.78 -5.35
N GLY A 18 -33.03 5.71 -6.61
CA GLY A 18 -33.72 6.31 -7.76
C GLY A 18 -32.89 7.22 -8.67
N ASN A 19 -31.64 7.55 -8.36
CA ASN A 19 -30.84 8.44 -9.21
C ASN A 19 -29.95 7.71 -10.22
N PHE A 20 -30.04 8.13 -11.48
CA PHE A 20 -29.10 7.77 -12.55
C PHE A 20 -27.69 8.27 -12.19
N VAL A 21 -26.78 7.35 -11.94
CA VAL A 21 -25.35 7.64 -11.76
C VAL A 21 -24.66 7.56 -13.12
N LYS A 22 -24.01 8.65 -13.54
CA LYS A 22 -23.16 8.69 -14.74
C LYS A 22 -21.84 7.98 -14.44
N ALA A 23 -21.23 7.39 -15.47
CA ALA A 23 -19.87 6.86 -15.37
C ALA A 23 -18.94 7.98 -14.84
N GLY A 24 -18.37 7.77 -13.65
CA GLY A 24 -17.55 8.76 -12.93
C GLY A 24 -18.17 9.35 -11.65
N THR A 25 -19.41 9.01 -11.30
CA THR A 25 -19.98 9.39 -9.99
C THR A 25 -19.46 8.44 -8.89
N LEU A 26 -18.72 9.00 -7.94
CA LEU A 26 -18.12 8.30 -6.79
C LEU A 26 -19.22 7.72 -5.88
N LEU A 27 -19.46 6.41 -5.98
CA LEU A 27 -20.43 5.68 -5.15
C LEU A 27 -19.83 5.21 -3.80
N CYS A 28 -18.50 5.18 -3.69
CA CYS A 28 -17.78 4.50 -2.62
C CYS A 28 -16.69 5.40 -2.00
N GLY A 29 -17.07 6.39 -1.20
CA GLY A 29 -16.07 7.16 -0.42
C GLY A 29 -15.24 6.26 0.51
N LEU A 30 -15.89 5.24 1.10
CA LEU A 30 -15.25 4.30 2.01
C LEU A 30 -14.18 3.43 1.34
N ASP A 31 -14.42 3.02 0.10
CA ASP A 31 -13.53 2.10 -0.62
C ASP A 31 -12.31 2.84 -1.21
N VAL A 32 -12.43 4.16 -1.43
CA VAL A 32 -11.30 5.01 -1.81
C VAL A 32 -10.44 5.37 -0.60
N GLU A 33 -11.05 5.68 0.56
CA GLU A 33 -10.30 5.90 1.80
C GLU A 33 -9.54 4.63 2.24
N ALA A 34 -10.16 3.45 2.16
CA ALA A 34 -9.51 2.19 2.48
C ALA A 34 -8.34 1.90 1.52
N ARG A 35 -8.50 2.14 0.21
CA ARG A 35 -7.41 1.98 -0.76
C ARG A 35 -6.27 2.99 -0.53
N ALA A 36 -6.59 4.25 -0.28
CA ALA A 36 -5.59 5.28 0.02
C ALA A 36 -4.83 4.98 1.32
N ALA A 37 -5.50 4.43 2.35
CA ALA A 37 -4.85 3.99 3.57
C ALA A 37 -3.85 2.85 3.32
N ARG A 38 -4.23 1.85 2.49
CA ARG A 38 -3.33 0.74 2.12
C ARG A 38 -2.09 1.22 1.38
N VAL A 39 -2.22 2.19 0.48
CA VAL A 39 -1.06 2.80 -0.20
C VAL A 39 -0.13 3.49 0.80
N LYS A 40 -0.67 4.26 1.75
CA LYS A 40 0.12 4.94 2.78
C LYS A 40 0.82 3.98 3.73
N GLU A 41 0.16 2.89 4.12
CA GLU A 41 0.77 1.84 4.95
C GLU A 41 1.94 1.16 4.22
N ALA A 42 1.75 0.81 2.94
CA ALA A 42 2.81 0.22 2.13
C ALA A 42 3.98 1.19 1.90
N GLU A 43 3.69 2.49 1.76
CA GLU A 43 4.70 3.54 1.64
C GLU A 43 5.53 3.67 2.93
N ALA A 44 4.86 3.69 4.09
CA ALA A 44 5.53 3.70 5.39
C ALA A 44 6.40 2.44 5.61
N ALA A 45 5.91 1.26 5.21
CA ALA A 45 6.68 0.02 5.30
C ALA A 45 7.94 0.05 4.42
N ARG A 46 7.82 0.57 3.19
CA ARG A 46 8.96 0.77 2.27
C ARG A 46 9.97 1.76 2.84
N ASP A 47 9.51 2.84 3.45
CA ASP A 47 10.38 3.85 4.06
C ASP A 47 11.13 3.29 5.27
N SER A 48 10.47 2.51 6.12
CA SER A 48 11.13 1.79 7.22
C SER A 48 12.22 0.85 6.68
N ALA A 49 11.90 0.05 5.66
CA ALA A 49 12.87 -0.87 5.06
C ALA A 49 14.05 -0.14 4.40
N ARG A 50 13.83 1.07 3.88
CA ARG A 50 14.90 1.92 3.32
C ARG A 50 15.87 2.36 4.41
N VAL A 51 15.36 2.84 5.54
CA VAL A 51 16.19 3.25 6.68
C VAL A 51 17.02 2.08 7.20
N ASP A 52 16.42 0.89 7.32
CA ASP A 52 17.14 -0.33 7.73
C ASP A 52 18.26 -0.69 6.75
N TYR A 53 18.00 -0.58 5.44
CA TYR A 53 19.01 -0.80 4.41
C TYR A 53 20.15 0.22 4.50
N GLU A 54 19.85 1.50 4.64
CA GLU A 54 20.86 2.57 4.76
C GLU A 54 21.72 2.38 6.01
N ALA A 55 21.10 2.01 7.14
CA ALA A 55 21.82 1.68 8.37
C ALA A 55 22.74 0.47 8.17
N ALA A 56 22.21 -0.62 7.59
CA ALA A 56 22.98 -1.83 7.31
C ALA A 56 24.12 -1.58 6.32
N ALA A 57 23.89 -0.77 5.29
CA ALA A 57 24.90 -0.37 4.31
C ALA A 57 26.01 0.49 4.96
N SER A 58 25.65 1.44 5.82
CA SER A 58 26.60 2.27 6.58
C SER A 58 27.47 1.42 7.53
N LEU A 59 26.87 0.43 8.20
CA LEU A 59 27.57 -0.52 9.06
C LEU A 59 28.51 -1.44 8.27
N ALA A 60 28.06 -1.93 7.11
CA ALA A 60 28.86 -2.76 6.21
C ALA A 60 30.07 -1.98 5.64
N ALA A 61 29.87 -0.72 5.24
CA ALA A 61 30.93 0.16 4.75
C ALA A 61 32.02 0.42 5.80
N LYS A 62 31.65 0.44 7.09
CA LYS A 62 32.58 0.56 8.22
C LYS A 62 33.25 -0.77 8.62
N GLY A 63 32.92 -1.87 7.94
CA GLY A 63 33.42 -3.22 8.29
C GLY A 63 32.87 -3.78 9.59
N LEU A 64 31.80 -3.16 10.15
CA LEU A 64 31.21 -3.52 11.44
C LEU A 64 29.95 -4.41 11.29
N GLY A 65 29.48 -4.62 10.06
CA GLY A 65 28.29 -5.41 9.76
C GLY A 65 28.63 -6.74 9.10
N ALA A 66 27.83 -7.77 9.38
CA ALA A 66 27.89 -9.01 8.62
C ALA A 66 27.52 -8.73 7.14
N ALA A 67 28.30 -9.28 6.20
CA ALA A 67 28.18 -8.99 4.77
C ALA A 67 26.78 -9.31 4.19
N ASN A 68 26.02 -10.16 4.86
CA ASN A 68 24.66 -10.56 4.51
C ASN A 68 23.57 -9.59 5.01
N LEU A 69 23.84 -8.71 5.97
CA LEU A 69 22.84 -7.79 6.54
C LEU A 69 22.37 -6.76 5.53
N ALA A 70 23.31 -6.12 4.81
CA ALA A 70 22.96 -5.13 3.78
C ALA A 70 22.17 -5.78 2.63
N THR A 71 22.56 -7.00 2.22
CA THR A 71 21.86 -7.76 1.19
C THR A 71 20.45 -8.17 1.62
N GLY A 72 20.29 -8.64 2.87
CA GLY A 72 18.98 -8.97 3.42
C GLY A 72 18.06 -7.75 3.57
N ALA A 73 18.61 -6.62 4.02
CA ALA A 73 17.87 -5.37 4.13
C ALA A 73 17.46 -4.82 2.74
N LYS A 74 18.33 -4.96 1.74
CA LYS A 74 18.01 -4.62 0.35
C LYS A 74 16.85 -5.46 -0.19
N ALA A 75 16.87 -6.77 0.04
CA ALA A 75 15.77 -7.65 -0.36
C ALA A 75 14.43 -7.27 0.29
N LYS A 76 14.46 -6.83 1.56
CA LYS A 76 13.26 -6.32 2.25
C LYS A 76 12.76 -5.01 1.65
N LEU A 77 13.66 -4.10 1.31
CA LEU A 77 13.32 -2.84 0.64
C LEU A 77 12.68 -3.10 -0.72
N ASP A 78 13.24 -4.00 -1.51
CA ASP A 78 12.71 -4.37 -2.83
C ASP A 78 11.32 -5.01 -2.70
N ALA A 79 11.13 -5.90 -1.72
CA ALA A 79 9.82 -6.51 -1.43
C ALA A 79 8.78 -5.47 -0.98
N ALA A 80 9.15 -4.52 -0.14
CA ALA A 80 8.26 -3.45 0.31
C ALA A 80 7.92 -2.48 -0.83
N GLY A 81 8.87 -2.20 -1.73
CA GLY A 81 8.62 -1.45 -2.97
C GLY A 81 7.60 -2.15 -3.87
N ALA A 82 7.77 -3.45 -4.08
CA ALA A 82 6.80 -4.24 -4.86
C ALA A 82 5.40 -4.26 -4.22
N ALA A 83 5.31 -4.31 -2.89
CA ALA A 83 4.04 -4.23 -2.18
C ALA A 83 3.36 -2.86 -2.34
N LEU A 84 4.12 -1.76 -2.33
CA LEU A 84 3.61 -0.42 -2.63
C LEU A 84 3.11 -0.30 -4.06
N ASP A 85 3.85 -0.85 -5.02
CA ASP A 85 3.45 -0.82 -6.42
C ASP A 85 2.19 -1.65 -6.66
N ALA A 86 2.09 -2.83 -6.04
CA ALA A 86 0.85 -3.62 -6.06
C ALA A 86 -0.33 -2.85 -5.45
N ALA A 87 -0.13 -2.17 -4.32
CA ALA A 87 -1.16 -1.35 -3.69
C ALA A 87 -1.58 -0.15 -4.56
N LYS A 88 -0.67 0.40 -5.38
CA LYS A 88 -0.96 1.47 -6.34
C LYS A 88 -1.67 0.97 -7.61
N VAL A 89 -1.40 -0.26 -8.05
CA VAL A 89 -2.05 -0.86 -9.23
C VAL A 89 -3.50 -1.29 -8.94
N GLU A 90 -3.84 -1.58 -7.68
CA GLU A 90 -5.24 -1.81 -7.25
C GLU A 90 -6.12 -0.54 -7.18
N LEU A 91 -5.57 0.64 -7.49
CA LEU A 91 -6.26 1.93 -7.52
C LEU A 91 -6.89 2.20 -8.91
#